data_AF-W9XRW4-F1
#
_entry.id   AF-W9XRW4-F1
#
_cell.length_a   1.000
_cell.length_b   1.000
_cell.length_c   1.000
_cell.angle_alpha   90.00
_cell.angle_beta   90.00
_cell.angle_gamma   90.00
#
_symmetry.space_group_name_H-M   'P 1'
#
loop_
_entity.id
_entity.type
_entity.pdbx_description
1 polymer ?
#
loop_
_entity_poly.entity_id
_entity_poly.type
_entity_poly.pdbx_seq_one_letter_code
_entity_poly.pdbx_strand_id
1 'polypeptide(L)'
;MAHNYLLSISALAERPEYGIPVVFYDQIGSGRSTHLREKRLDEAFWKHELFIAELDNPLGIADDFDLLGQSWGAMLGAIFAIRGHRGLRRLIISNSPLTLSKHEADKTNTDPEYLQAVEYFYNLQLYRNCPFPKDLLDALARLGKMTPFT
;
A
#
# COMPACT_ATOMS: atom_id res chain seq x y z
N MET A 1 -8.99 1.14 3.90
CA MET A 1 -8.96 2.36 3.05
C MET A 1 -9.41 1.95 1.66
N ALA A 2 -10.32 2.70 1.03
CA ALA A 2 -10.93 2.33 -0.26
C ALA A 2 -10.16 2.92 -1.45
N HIS A 3 -10.47 2.54 -2.68
CA HIS A 3 -9.80 3.02 -3.90
C HIS A 3 -9.93 4.53 -4.16
N ASN A 4 -10.85 5.25 -3.49
CA ASN A 4 -11.18 6.64 -3.79
C ASN A 4 -9.98 7.61 -3.77
N TYR A 5 -8.95 7.34 -2.96
CA TYR A 5 -7.76 8.20 -2.89
C TYR A 5 -6.84 8.07 -4.12
N LEU A 6 -7.10 7.09 -4.99
CA LEU A 6 -6.39 6.84 -6.25
C LEU A 6 -7.17 7.33 -7.47
N LEU A 7 -8.34 7.95 -7.30
CA LEU A 7 -9.19 8.35 -8.43
C LEU A 7 -8.51 9.33 -9.38
N SER A 8 -7.48 10.08 -8.95
CA SER A 8 -6.69 10.92 -9.86
C SER A 8 -6.04 10.15 -11.01
N ILE A 9 -5.86 8.83 -10.87
CA ILE A 9 -5.32 7.93 -11.89
C ILE A 9 -6.35 7.66 -13.01
N SER A 10 -7.65 7.95 -12.81
CA SER A 10 -8.68 7.79 -13.86
C SER A 10 -8.38 8.64 -15.10
N ALA A 11 -7.59 9.69 -14.95
CA ALA A 11 -7.09 10.52 -16.03
C ALA A 11 -6.35 9.72 -17.13
N LEU A 12 -5.78 8.55 -16.82
CA LEU A 12 -5.18 7.66 -17.83
C LEU A 12 -6.22 7.08 -18.81
N ALA A 13 -7.45 6.86 -18.33
CA ALA A 13 -8.56 6.40 -19.15
C ALA A 13 -9.30 7.56 -19.82
N GLU A 14 -9.53 8.65 -19.08
CA GLU A 14 -10.35 9.78 -19.53
C GLU A 14 -9.67 10.64 -20.58
N ARG A 15 -8.34 10.75 -20.55
CA ARG A 15 -7.60 11.58 -21.50
C ARG A 15 -7.35 10.86 -22.81
N PRO A 16 -7.78 11.42 -23.96
CA PRO A 16 -7.60 10.80 -25.26
C PRO A 16 -6.14 10.52 -25.64
N GLU A 17 -5.21 11.31 -25.11
CA GLU A 17 -3.76 11.12 -25.35
C GLU A 17 -3.23 9.79 -24.80
N TYR A 18 -3.87 9.24 -23.76
CA TYR A 18 -3.45 8.00 -23.11
C TYR A 18 -4.37 6.84 -23.50
N GLY A 19 -5.68 6.99 -23.32
CA GLY A 19 -6.66 5.96 -23.67
C GLY A 19 -6.46 4.61 -22.99
N ILE A 20 -5.86 4.58 -21.79
CA ILE A 20 -5.53 3.35 -21.06
C ILE A 20 -6.69 3.00 -20.11
N PRO A 21 -7.39 1.86 -20.29
CA PRO A 21 -8.43 1.44 -19.36
C PRO A 21 -7.87 1.25 -17.94
N VAL A 22 -8.57 1.80 -16.94
CA VAL A 22 -8.18 1.68 -15.52
C VAL A 22 -9.29 0.98 -14.75
N VAL A 23 -8.92 -0.06 -14.01
CA VAL A 23 -9.82 -0.78 -13.09
C VAL A 23 -9.43 -0.44 -11.66
N PHE A 24 -10.35 0.16 -10.92
CA PHE A 24 -10.25 0.33 -9.48
C PHE A 24 -11.11 -0.72 -8.79
N TYR A 25 -10.62 -1.27 -7.69
CA TYR A 25 -11.41 -2.14 -6.83
C TYR A 25 -11.08 -1.89 -5.36
N ASP A 26 -12.05 -2.16 -4.49
CA ASP A 26 -11.85 -2.18 -3.04
C ASP A 26 -11.49 -3.61 -2.63
N GLN A 27 -10.39 -3.78 -1.87
CA GLN A 27 -10.05 -5.09 -1.29
C GLN A 27 -11.11 -5.52 -0.27
N ILE A 28 -11.30 -6.83 -0.10
CA ILE A 28 -12.17 -7.40 0.94
C ILE A 28 -11.90 -6.77 2.32
N GLY A 29 -12.97 -6.44 3.05
CA GLY A 29 -12.90 -5.74 4.33
C GLY A 29 -12.79 -4.21 4.23
N SER A 30 -12.82 -3.64 3.02
CA SER A 30 -12.69 -2.19 2.80
C SER A 30 -13.73 -1.64 1.83
N GLY A 31 -14.02 -0.34 1.96
CA GLY A 31 -14.83 0.41 0.99
C GLY A 31 -16.18 -0.22 0.71
N ARG A 32 -16.46 -0.47 -0.57
CA ARG A 32 -17.71 -1.06 -1.09
C ARG A 32 -17.65 -2.58 -1.21
N SER A 33 -16.54 -3.22 -0.87
CA SER A 33 -16.39 -4.68 -0.85
C SER A 33 -16.98 -5.27 0.44
N THR A 34 -17.09 -6.59 0.49
CA THR A 34 -17.67 -7.31 1.62
C THR A 34 -16.94 -6.99 2.93
N HIS A 35 -17.70 -6.67 3.97
CA HIS A 35 -17.18 -6.40 5.32
C HIS A 35 -17.39 -7.63 6.21
N LEU A 36 -16.31 -8.24 6.68
CA LEU A 36 -16.32 -9.37 7.60
C LEU A 36 -16.04 -8.89 9.03
N ARG A 37 -17.04 -8.28 9.67
CA ARG A 37 -16.87 -7.62 10.98
C ARG A 37 -16.53 -8.61 12.09
N GLU A 38 -17.03 -9.83 11.99
CA GLU A 38 -16.74 -10.97 12.85
C GLU A 38 -15.27 -11.41 12.79
N LYS A 39 -14.55 -11.04 11.74
CA LYS A 39 -13.10 -11.27 11.57
C LYS A 39 -12.24 -10.10 12.02
N ARG A 40 -12.81 -9.06 12.62
CA ARG A 40 -12.03 -7.91 13.10
C ARG A 40 -10.97 -8.38 14.12
N LEU A 41 -9.71 -7.96 13.93
CA LEU A 41 -8.55 -8.36 14.74
C LEU A 41 -8.15 -9.85 14.64
N ASP A 42 -8.76 -10.64 13.74
CA ASP A 42 -8.32 -12.01 13.46
C ASP A 42 -7.07 -11.98 12.57
N GLU A 43 -5.89 -11.85 13.17
CA GLU A 43 -4.60 -11.83 12.47
C GLU A 43 -4.32 -13.11 11.67
N ALA A 44 -4.91 -14.24 12.09
CA ALA A 44 -4.78 -15.50 11.36
C ALA A 44 -5.60 -15.50 10.06
N PHE A 45 -6.66 -14.69 10.00
CA PHE A 45 -7.50 -14.51 8.82
C PHE A 45 -6.97 -13.44 7.86
N TRP A 46 -6.58 -12.27 8.38
CA TRP A 46 -6.11 -11.13 7.57
C TRP A 46 -4.64 -11.27 7.15
N LYS A 47 -4.35 -12.29 6.35
CA LYS A 47 -3.02 -12.51 5.78
C LYS A 47 -2.94 -12.07 4.33
N HIS A 48 -1.71 -11.82 3.86
CA HIS A 48 -1.47 -11.37 2.49
C HIS A 48 -1.97 -12.39 1.45
N GLU A 49 -1.94 -13.69 1.75
CA GLU A 49 -2.42 -14.77 0.87
C GLU A 49 -3.90 -14.62 0.50
N LEU A 50 -4.74 -14.09 1.40
CA LEU A 50 -6.15 -13.80 1.11
C LEU A 50 -6.28 -12.78 -0.03
N PHE A 51 -5.52 -11.68 0.06
CA PHE A 51 -5.56 -10.60 -0.92
C PHE A 51 -4.87 -10.97 -2.24
N ILE A 52 -3.86 -11.85 -2.18
CA ILE A 52 -3.27 -12.42 -3.39
C ILE A 52 -4.28 -13.32 -4.11
N ALA A 53 -5.02 -14.16 -3.39
CA ALA A 53 -6.06 -14.99 -3.98
C ALA A 53 -7.22 -14.15 -4.57
N GLU A 54 -7.53 -13.00 -3.96
CA GLU A 54 -8.45 -12.01 -4.53
C GLU A 54 -7.93 -11.45 -5.86
N LEU A 55 -6.64 -11.12 -5.94
CA LEU A 55 -5.98 -10.62 -7.15
C LEU A 55 -5.85 -11.65 -8.27
N ASP A 56 -5.83 -12.95 -7.97
CA ASP A 56 -5.82 -14.03 -8.99
C ASP A 56 -7.14 -14.13 -9.78
N ASN A 57 -8.20 -13.44 -9.34
CA ASN A 57 -9.48 -13.41 -10.05
C ASN A 57 -9.83 -11.99 -10.58
N PRO A 58 -8.97 -11.36 -11.41
CA PRO A 58 -9.19 -9.99 -11.81
C PRO A 58 -10.23 -9.95 -12.93
N LEU A 59 -11.52 -9.89 -12.59
CA LEU A 59 -12.64 -9.33 -13.39
C LEU A 59 -12.61 -9.53 -14.93
N GLY A 60 -12.09 -10.66 -15.44
CA GLY A 60 -11.97 -10.93 -16.87
C GLY A 60 -10.79 -10.27 -17.61
N ILE A 61 -9.81 -9.68 -16.92
CA ILE A 61 -8.60 -9.07 -17.50
C ILE A 61 -7.30 -9.86 -17.20
N ALA A 62 -7.44 -11.09 -16.72
CA ALA A 62 -6.34 -11.88 -16.15
C ALA A 62 -5.21 -12.20 -17.14
N ASP A 63 -5.46 -12.11 -18.44
CA ASP A 63 -4.51 -12.55 -19.47
C ASP A 63 -3.58 -11.43 -19.97
N ASP A 64 -3.90 -10.15 -19.73
CA ASP A 64 -3.11 -9.00 -20.18
C ASP A 64 -3.40 -7.75 -19.34
N PHE A 65 -2.55 -7.47 -18.35
CA PHE A 65 -2.69 -6.28 -17.50
C PHE A 65 -1.37 -5.75 -16.94
N ASP A 66 -1.35 -4.44 -16.68
CA ASP A 66 -0.36 -3.78 -15.84
C ASP A 66 -0.94 -3.59 -14.43
N LEU A 67 -0.14 -3.81 -13.39
CA LEU A 67 -0.57 -3.65 -11.99
C LEU A 67 0.10 -2.43 -11.37
N LEU A 68 -0.70 -1.49 -10.86
CA LEU A 68 -0.21 -0.39 -10.03
C LEU A 68 -0.54 -0.67 -8.56
N GLY A 69 0.50 -0.83 -7.75
CA GLY A 69 0.38 -0.90 -6.31
C GLY A 69 0.81 0.42 -5.67
N GLN A 70 -0.02 0.95 -4.76
CA GLN A 70 0.32 2.14 -3.96
C GLN A 70 0.36 1.79 -2.47
N SER A 71 1.38 2.26 -1.74
CA SER A 71 1.55 1.99 -0.30
C SER A 71 1.51 0.49 0.01
N TRP A 72 0.57 0.02 0.84
CA TRP A 72 0.30 -1.41 1.07
C TRP A 72 0.12 -2.18 -0.25
N GLY A 73 -0.62 -1.62 -1.22
CA GLY A 73 -0.84 -2.25 -2.52
C GLY A 73 0.44 -2.47 -3.31
N ALA A 74 1.48 -1.69 -3.06
CA ALA A 74 2.79 -1.89 -3.70
C ALA A 74 3.54 -3.09 -3.11
N MET A 75 3.42 -3.33 -1.80
CA MET A 75 3.94 -4.54 -1.17
C MET A 75 3.19 -5.79 -1.66
N LEU A 76 1.86 -5.72 -1.68
CA LEU A 76 1.02 -6.80 -2.19
C LEU A 76 1.31 -7.09 -3.67
N GLY A 77 1.45 -6.04 -4.50
CA GLY A 77 1.78 -6.16 -5.92
C GLY A 77 3.15 -6.80 -6.17
N ALA A 78 4.15 -6.52 -5.32
CA ALA A 78 5.45 -7.19 -5.40
C ALA A 78 5.35 -8.69 -5.09
N ILE A 79 4.62 -9.06 -4.02
CA ILE A 79 4.38 -10.48 -3.67
C ILE A 79 3.64 -11.19 -4.81
N PHE A 80 2.63 -10.54 -5.40
CA PHE A 80 1.90 -11.06 -6.55
C PHE A 80 2.80 -11.28 -7.78
N ALA A 81 3.66 -10.31 -8.10
CA ALA A 81 4.54 -10.38 -9.27
C ALA A 81 5.59 -11.50 -9.16
N ILE A 82 6.15 -11.74 -7.98
CA ILE A 82 7.15 -12.81 -7.75
C ILE A 82 6.57 -14.20 -8.07
N ARG A 83 5.26 -14.40 -7.92
CA ARG A 83 4.59 -15.65 -8.29
C ARG A 83 4.56 -15.92 -9.80
N GLY A 84 4.85 -14.92 -10.63
CA GLY A 84 4.93 -15.07 -12.09
C GLY A 84 3.56 -15.23 -12.77
N HIS A 85 2.56 -14.44 -12.37
CA HIS A 85 1.24 -14.48 -13.01
C HIS A 85 1.34 -14.18 -14.53
N ARG A 86 0.82 -15.09 -15.38
CA ARG A 86 1.10 -15.07 -16.83
C ARG A 86 0.62 -13.81 -17.54
N GLY A 87 -0.50 -13.22 -17.11
CA GLY A 87 -1.01 -11.98 -17.71
C GLY A 87 -0.44 -10.69 -17.15
N LEU A 88 0.41 -10.74 -16.11
CA LEU A 88 1.05 -9.55 -15.58
C LEU A 88 2.19 -9.11 -16.49
N ARG A 89 2.06 -7.93 -17.10
CA ARG A 89 3.07 -7.35 -17.99
C ARG A 89 4.05 -6.44 -17.28
N ARG A 90 3.54 -5.54 -16.45
CA ARG A 90 4.34 -4.56 -15.70
C ARG A 90 3.78 -4.39 -14.31
N LEU A 91 4.68 -4.17 -13.35
CA LEU A 91 4.37 -3.75 -12.00
C LEU A 91 4.87 -2.32 -11.78
N ILE A 92 3.98 -1.44 -11.32
CA ILE A 92 4.30 -0.08 -10.89
C ILE A 92 4.22 -0.04 -9.37
N ILE A 93 5.36 0.21 -8.72
CA ILE A 93 5.48 0.36 -7.27
C ILE A 93 5.45 1.85 -6.94
N SER A 94 4.37 2.31 -6.29
CA SER A 94 4.18 3.72 -5.96
C SER A 94 4.16 3.93 -4.44
N ASN A 95 5.14 4.69 -3.93
CA ASN A 95 5.25 5.06 -2.51
C ASN A 95 5.09 3.85 -1.55
N SER A 96 5.90 2.80 -1.70
CA SER A 96 5.78 1.60 -0.86
C SER A 96 6.65 1.64 0.40
N PRO A 97 6.21 1.09 1.55
CA PRO A 97 7.03 0.93 2.75
C PRO A 97 7.93 -0.34 2.74
N LEU A 98 8.41 -0.81 1.58
CA LEU A 98 9.14 -2.10 1.48
C LEU A 98 10.33 -2.21 2.44
N THR A 99 11.09 -1.13 2.60
CA THR A 99 12.22 -1.06 3.54
C THR A 99 11.74 -1.23 4.99
N LEU A 100 10.63 -0.61 5.37
CA LEU A 100 10.07 -0.76 6.72
C LEU A 100 9.73 -2.21 7.02
N SER A 101 9.00 -2.85 6.09
CA SER A 101 8.55 -4.23 6.27
C SER A 101 9.70 -5.23 6.36
N LYS A 102 10.79 -5.01 5.59
CA LYS A 102 12.01 -5.83 5.68
C LYS A 102 12.64 -5.75 7.07
N HIS A 103 12.90 -4.54 7.55
CA HIS A 103 13.56 -4.34 8.84
C HIS A 103 12.68 -4.76 10.03
N GLU A 104 11.36 -4.59 9.94
CA GLU A 104 10.41 -5.09 10.95
C GLU A 104 10.43 -6.62 11.05
N ALA A 105 10.49 -7.32 9.91
CA ALA A 105 10.61 -8.77 9.87
C ALA A 105 11.94 -9.26 10.46
N ASP A 106 13.03 -8.56 10.14
CA ASP A 106 14.38 -8.87 10.61
C ASP A 106 14.65 -8.35 12.04
N LYS A 107 13.70 -7.63 12.64
CA LYS A 107 13.81 -6.92 13.93
C LYS A 107 14.98 -5.93 14.01
N THR A 108 15.36 -5.35 12.88
CA THR A 108 16.46 -4.38 12.73
C THR A 108 15.95 -2.93 12.74
N ASN A 109 15.03 -2.63 13.67
CA ASN A 109 14.31 -1.35 13.74
C ASN A 109 15.17 -0.14 14.17
N THR A 110 16.45 -0.34 14.41
CA THR A 110 17.42 0.72 14.70
C THR A 110 18.37 0.99 13.53
N ASP A 111 18.21 0.25 12.43
CA ASP A 111 19.01 0.43 11.23
C ASP A 111 18.78 1.85 10.66
N PRO A 112 19.85 2.61 10.31
CA PRO A 112 19.70 3.91 9.67
C PRO A 112 18.81 3.87 8.41
N GLU A 113 18.83 2.77 7.65
CA GLU A 113 17.97 2.57 6.48
C GLU A 113 16.48 2.49 6.89
N TYR A 114 16.18 1.80 7.98
CA TYR A 114 14.85 1.75 8.58
C TYR A 114 14.38 3.12 9.06
N LEU A 115 15.22 3.84 9.82
CA LEU A 115 14.87 5.15 10.37
C LEU A 115 14.62 6.19 9.26
N GLN A 116 15.44 6.19 8.20
CA GLN A 116 15.23 7.05 7.03
C GLN A 116 13.96 6.66 6.27
N ALA A 117 13.67 5.36 6.12
CA ALA A 117 12.44 4.90 5.50
C ALA A 117 11.21 5.28 6.33
N VAL A 118 11.30 5.27 7.67
CA VAL A 118 10.23 5.72 8.57
C VAL A 118 9.99 7.20 8.34
N GLU A 119 11.04 8.01 8.42
CA GLU A 119 10.92 9.45 8.20
C GLU A 119 10.32 9.79 6.83
N TYR A 120 10.82 9.16 5.76
CA TYR A 120 10.31 9.34 4.40
C TYR A 120 8.84 8.94 4.29
N PHE A 121 8.48 7.77 4.82
CA PHE A 121 7.10 7.27 4.78
C PHE A 121 6.14 8.17 5.55
N TYR A 122 6.53 8.61 6.75
CA TYR A 122 5.69 9.45 7.61
C TYR A 122 5.50 10.86 7.01
N ASN A 123 6.55 11.47 6.48
CA ASN A 123 6.48 12.80 5.82
C ASN A 123 5.62 12.79 4.55
N LEU A 124 5.62 11.70 3.78
CA LEU A 124 4.87 11.62 2.52
C LEU A 124 3.43 11.12 2.68
N GLN A 125 3.18 10.21 3.63
CA GLN A 125 1.91 9.48 3.72
C GLN A 125 1.03 9.87 4.92
N LEU A 126 1.62 10.28 6.05
CA LEU A 126 0.86 10.59 7.26
C LEU A 126 0.54 12.07 7.38
N TYR A 127 1.50 12.95 7.10
CA TYR A 127 1.28 14.40 7.21
C TYR A 127 2.26 15.18 6.32
N ARG A 128 1.73 15.93 5.34
CA ARG A 128 2.55 16.63 4.33
C ARG A 128 3.04 18.02 4.76
N ASN A 129 2.51 18.58 5.83
CA ASN A 129 2.93 19.91 6.30
C ASN A 129 4.09 19.77 7.28
N CYS A 130 5.25 20.29 6.88
CA CYS A 130 6.45 20.35 7.70
C CYS A 130 6.70 21.80 8.14
N PRO A 131 6.97 22.08 9.43
CA PRO A 131 7.13 21.11 10.51
C PRO A 131 5.82 20.47 10.97
N PHE A 132 5.91 19.24 11.50
CA PHE A 132 4.76 18.55 12.08
C PHE A 132 4.16 19.36 13.25
N PRO A 133 2.83 19.31 13.45
CA PRO A 133 2.18 19.98 14.57
C PRO A 133 2.69 19.38 15.88
N LYS A 134 2.82 20.21 16.92
CA LYS A 134 3.30 19.80 18.23
C LYS A 134 2.53 18.59 18.79
N ASP A 135 1.21 18.54 18.59
CA ASP A 135 0.37 17.44 19.08
C ASP A 135 0.70 16.09 18.41
N LEU A 136 1.09 16.11 17.13
CA LEU A 136 1.52 14.91 16.41
C LEU A 136 2.87 14.42 16.93
N LEU A 137 3.80 15.34 17.17
CA LEU A 137 5.11 15.02 17.75
C LEU A 137 4.98 14.44 19.16
N ASP A 138 4.11 15.04 19.99
CA ASP A 138 3.83 14.56 21.35
C ASP A 138 3.21 13.15 21.33
N ALA A 139 2.34 12.85 20.36
CA ALA A 139 1.75 11.53 20.18
C ALA A 139 2.78 10.48 19.72
N LEU A 140 3.65 10.83 18.77
CA LEU A 140 4.71 9.94 18.28
C LEU A 140 5.77 9.64 19.35
N ALA A 141 6.11 10.65 20.18
CA ALA A 141 7.01 10.49 21.32
C ALA A 141 6.45 9.50 22.35
N ARG A 142 5.14 9.55 22.63
CA ARG A 142 4.46 8.60 23.55
C ARG A 142 4.46 7.17 23.04
N LEU A 143 4.51 6.96 21.73
CA LEU A 143 4.56 5.65 21.09
C LEU A 143 5.98 5.06 21.04
N GLY A 144 7.00 5.80 21.49
CA GLY A 144 8.40 5.37 21.44
C GLY A 144 8.96 5.23 20.02
N LYS A 145 8.29 5.81 19.01
CA LYS A 145 8.60 5.60 17.59
C LYS A 145 9.40 6.72 16.92
N MET A 146 9.60 7.86 17.58
CA MET A 146 10.44 8.95 17.05
C MET A 146 10.95 9.85 18.19
N THR A 147 12.26 10.03 18.27
CA THR A 147 12.84 11.29 18.76
C THR A 147 12.91 12.25 17.58
N PRO A 148 12.48 13.52 17.72
CA PRO A 148 12.65 14.49 16.64
C PRO A 148 14.15 14.72 16.43
N PHE A 149 14.64 14.52 15.21
CA PHE A 149 15.92 15.10 14.81
C PHE A 149 15.65 16.54 14.35
N THR A 150 16.51 17.44 14.81
CA THR A 150 16.51 18.89 14.58
C THR A 150 16.66 19.26 13.12
#